data_AF-E5YJK1-F1
#
_entry.id   AF-E5YJK1-F1
#
_cell.length_a   1.000
_cell.length_b   1.000
_cell.length_c   1.000
_cell.angle_alpha   90.00
_cell.angle_beta   90.00
_cell.angle_gamma   90.00
#
_symmetry.space_group_name_H-M   'P 1'
#
loop_
_entity.id
_entity.type
_entity.pdbx_description
1 polymer ?
#
loop_
_entity_poly.entity_id
_entity_poly.type
_entity_poly.pdbx_seq_one_letter_code
_entity_poly.pdbx_strand_id
1 'polypeptide(L)'
;MVNIVVVSHSAKLADGVAELAAQMTQNGCRLVVAAGVDDPDHPIGTDAIKVMQAIEEVFDPSGVLIMMDLGSALLSTETALELLDPEMSARVKACSAPIVEGTLAAVVAASAGASLAEVEREAQSALQAKKAQLGEKEPQAKEMTSESPTLRSDERGVSWKINNPNGLHVRPAAKLATAMAPFDAELVLYKLDSVKGNRHADPRSLNQLALLQIRKDDEIRLVAKGSQAEEALAAFKQLAESNFGENIAPDTIAPDTNAGQILQGKSVMDTQVSAPAFVLPTQDVEVPDRQILSDRIEIEQQRLRQAIAKTLQDLSRLADRTNQLLGKQHAGIFGAHSMLIDDPDLQNSAFSRIASSLCSAEIAWQTELTEMADAYRELDDEYLQARELDVRDILQRTLLHLAGETQEIQNPSVPSILLARELMPSDTIMLDRRLVQGIVLSQGNALSHSAILANALGIPMIVGVGDSLKRAQEGQKITLNAARGEVILGH
;
A
#
# COMPACT_ATOMS: atom_id res chain seq x y z
N MET A 1 -18.28 -22.12 -21.61
CA MET A 1 -17.21 -21.56 -20.74
C MET A 1 -17.80 -21.32 -19.36
N VAL A 2 -17.02 -21.45 -18.29
CA VAL A 2 -17.49 -21.15 -16.93
C VAL A 2 -17.88 -19.68 -16.85
N ASN A 3 -19.04 -19.37 -16.26
CA ASN A 3 -19.50 -18.01 -16.03
C ASN A 3 -19.64 -17.72 -14.53
N ILE A 4 -19.75 -16.45 -14.15
CA ILE A 4 -19.66 -16.01 -12.76
C ILE A 4 -20.90 -15.21 -12.36
N VAL A 5 -21.42 -15.47 -11.16
CA VAL A 5 -22.45 -14.65 -10.53
C VAL A 5 -21.88 -14.05 -9.25
N VAL A 6 -21.97 -12.73 -9.09
CA VAL A 6 -21.59 -12.04 -7.86
C VAL A 6 -22.85 -11.73 -7.06
N VAL A 7 -22.94 -12.29 -5.87
CA VAL A 7 -24.06 -12.11 -4.93
C VAL A 7 -23.62 -11.24 -3.78
N SER A 8 -24.33 -10.14 -3.52
CA SER A 8 -23.99 -9.24 -2.42
C SER A 8 -25.21 -8.59 -1.80
N HIS A 9 -25.09 -8.17 -0.55
CA HIS A 9 -26.09 -7.31 0.10
C HIS A 9 -26.12 -5.90 -0.51
N SER A 10 -25.02 -5.47 -1.12
CA SER A 10 -24.85 -4.10 -1.64
C SER A 10 -24.67 -4.13 -3.14
N ALA A 11 -25.65 -3.59 -3.88
CA ALA A 11 -25.54 -3.40 -5.33
C ALA A 11 -24.27 -2.63 -5.71
N LYS A 12 -23.97 -1.53 -4.99
CA LYS A 12 -22.76 -0.73 -5.23
C LYS A 12 -21.46 -1.53 -5.09
N LEU A 13 -21.40 -2.45 -4.12
CA LEU A 13 -20.21 -3.28 -3.93
C LEU A 13 -20.06 -4.27 -5.08
N ALA A 14 -21.14 -4.98 -5.42
CA ALA A 14 -21.11 -5.96 -6.50
C ALA A 14 -20.87 -5.31 -7.88
N ASP A 15 -21.45 -4.14 -8.14
CA ASP A 15 -21.19 -3.34 -9.34
C ASP A 15 -19.72 -2.92 -9.42
N GLY A 16 -19.13 -2.47 -8.31
CA GLY A 16 -17.71 -2.15 -8.24
C GLY A 16 -16.80 -3.36 -8.49
N VAL A 17 -17.17 -4.54 -7.98
CA VAL A 17 -16.47 -5.79 -8.27
C VAL A 17 -16.57 -6.16 -9.75
N ALA A 18 -17.77 -6.03 -10.34
CA ALA A 18 -18.00 -6.29 -11.76
C ALA A 18 -17.19 -5.32 -12.65
N GLU A 19 -17.13 -4.03 -12.28
CA GLU A 19 -16.32 -3.02 -12.98
C GLU A 19 -14.83 -3.38 -12.96
N LEU A 20 -14.30 -3.78 -11.80
CA LEU A 20 -12.91 -4.23 -11.68
C LEU A 20 -12.64 -5.49 -12.51
N ALA A 21 -13.54 -6.47 -12.46
CA ALA A 21 -13.46 -7.69 -13.25
C ALA A 21 -13.45 -7.43 -14.75
N ALA A 22 -14.30 -6.51 -15.24
CA ALA A 22 -14.37 -6.14 -16.65
C ALA A 22 -13.06 -5.54 -17.19
N GLN A 23 -12.21 -4.98 -16.31
CA GLN A 23 -10.90 -4.48 -16.72
C GLN A 23 -9.85 -5.59 -16.88
N MET A 24 -10.10 -6.81 -16.37
CA MET A 24 -9.12 -7.90 -16.39
C MET A 24 -9.07 -8.62 -17.73
N THR A 25 -10.22 -8.84 -18.38
CA THR A 25 -10.31 -9.54 -19.67
C THR A 25 -11.30 -8.82 -20.59
N GLN A 26 -10.90 -8.53 -21.83
CA GLN A 26 -11.74 -7.79 -22.79
C GLN A 26 -12.71 -8.67 -23.58
N ASN A 27 -12.49 -9.99 -23.59
CA ASN A 27 -13.36 -11.01 -24.19
C ASN A 27 -13.20 -12.31 -23.37
N GLY A 28 -14.24 -12.74 -22.67
CA GLY A 28 -14.10 -13.83 -21.70
C GLY A 28 -15.42 -14.26 -21.06
N CYS A 29 -15.34 -14.83 -19.86
CA CYS A 29 -16.50 -15.32 -19.13
C CYS A 29 -17.54 -14.21 -18.90
N ARG A 30 -18.83 -14.58 -18.91
CA ARG A 30 -19.90 -13.66 -18.52
C ARG A 30 -19.92 -13.53 -17.00
N LEU A 31 -20.09 -12.30 -16.52
CA LEU A 31 -20.27 -11.98 -15.11
C LEU A 31 -21.56 -11.18 -14.94
N VAL A 32 -22.46 -11.66 -14.08
CA VAL A 32 -23.70 -10.97 -13.71
C VAL A 32 -23.77 -10.77 -12.21
N VAL A 33 -24.41 -9.67 -11.80
CA VAL A 33 -24.58 -9.27 -10.40
C VAL A 33 -26.01 -9.57 -9.95
N ALA A 34 -26.15 -10.19 -8.78
CA ALA A 34 -27.41 -10.33 -8.07
C ALA A 34 -27.25 -9.72 -6.67
N ALA A 35 -27.60 -8.44 -6.51
CA ALA A 35 -27.35 -7.73 -5.27
C ALA A 35 -28.45 -6.71 -4.92
N GLY A 36 -28.57 -6.45 -3.62
CA GLY A 36 -29.59 -5.55 -3.06
C GLY A 36 -31.01 -6.11 -3.12
N VAL A 37 -31.93 -5.37 -2.53
CA VAL A 37 -33.38 -5.63 -2.59
C VAL A 37 -34.11 -4.43 -3.20
N ASP A 38 -35.31 -4.66 -3.75
CA ASP A 38 -36.12 -3.59 -4.37
C ASP A 38 -36.85 -2.74 -3.31
N ASP A 39 -36.10 -2.22 -2.34
CA ASP A 39 -36.54 -1.27 -1.32
C ASP A 39 -35.69 0.01 -1.43
N PRO A 40 -36.25 1.13 -1.95
CA PRO A 40 -35.52 2.39 -2.09
C PRO A 40 -35.03 2.99 -0.76
N ASP A 41 -35.74 2.73 0.34
CA ASP A 41 -35.41 3.26 1.67
C ASP A 41 -34.39 2.35 2.38
N HIS A 42 -34.40 1.04 2.08
CA HIS A 42 -33.47 0.04 2.64
C HIS A 42 -32.88 -0.88 1.55
N PRO A 43 -32.05 -0.36 0.64
CA PRO A 43 -31.59 -1.11 -0.54
C PRO A 43 -30.59 -2.25 -0.23
N ILE A 44 -30.15 -2.36 1.02
CA ILE A 44 -29.17 -3.37 1.45
C ILE A 44 -29.89 -4.68 1.80
N GLY A 45 -29.59 -5.75 1.07
CA GLY A 45 -30.16 -7.07 1.29
C GLY A 45 -29.87 -8.02 0.12
N THR A 46 -30.36 -9.25 0.20
CA THR A 46 -30.23 -10.24 -0.88
C THR A 46 -31.57 -10.89 -1.19
N ASP A 47 -31.82 -11.14 -2.47
CA ASP A 47 -33.06 -11.74 -2.97
C ASP A 47 -32.74 -13.04 -3.73
N ALA A 48 -33.23 -14.18 -3.22
CA ALA A 48 -33.02 -15.50 -3.81
C ALA A 48 -33.54 -15.61 -5.26
N ILE A 49 -34.62 -14.90 -5.61
CA ILE A 49 -35.17 -14.92 -6.98
C ILE A 49 -34.22 -14.18 -7.93
N LYS A 50 -33.64 -13.05 -7.52
CA LYS A 50 -32.62 -12.34 -8.32
C LYS A 50 -31.37 -13.20 -8.51
N VAL A 51 -30.93 -13.93 -7.48
CA VAL A 51 -29.80 -14.85 -7.59
C VAL A 51 -30.10 -15.97 -8.58
N MET A 52 -31.27 -16.60 -8.48
CA MET A 52 -31.72 -17.64 -9.41
C MET A 52 -31.74 -17.14 -10.86
N GLN A 53 -32.34 -15.98 -11.11
CA GLN A 53 -32.41 -15.36 -12.44
C GLN A 53 -31.03 -15.04 -13.01
N ALA A 54 -30.12 -14.52 -12.18
CA ALA A 54 -28.75 -14.25 -12.60
C ALA A 54 -28.00 -15.53 -13.01
N ILE A 55 -28.22 -16.63 -12.28
CA ILE A 55 -27.65 -17.94 -12.63
C ILE A 55 -28.19 -18.43 -13.97
N GLU A 56 -29.50 -18.36 -14.18
CA GLU A 56 -30.15 -18.75 -15.43
C GLU A 56 -29.64 -17.93 -16.63
N GLU A 57 -29.47 -16.62 -16.45
CA GLU A 57 -28.99 -15.71 -17.50
C GLU A 57 -27.58 -16.08 -18.01
N VAL A 58 -26.68 -16.43 -17.09
CA VAL A 58 -25.29 -16.75 -17.43
C VAL A 58 -25.02 -18.24 -17.58
N PHE A 59 -26.03 -19.10 -17.44
CA PHE A 59 -25.82 -20.54 -17.47
C PHE A 59 -25.15 -21.02 -18.77
N ASP A 60 -24.23 -21.97 -18.60
CA ASP A 60 -23.54 -22.71 -19.66
C ASP A 60 -23.23 -24.12 -19.14
N PRO A 61 -23.23 -25.17 -19.99
CA PRO A 61 -22.90 -26.53 -19.56
C PRO A 61 -21.53 -26.70 -18.88
N SER A 62 -20.60 -25.76 -19.10
CA SER A 62 -19.29 -25.72 -18.46
C SER A 62 -19.35 -25.33 -16.97
N GLY A 63 -20.46 -24.73 -16.53
CA GLY A 63 -20.78 -24.43 -15.13
C GLY A 63 -20.82 -22.95 -14.79
N VAL A 64 -21.32 -22.65 -13.58
CA VAL A 64 -21.39 -21.30 -13.01
C VAL A 64 -20.76 -21.29 -11.63
N LEU A 65 -19.87 -20.33 -11.37
CA LEU A 65 -19.31 -20.10 -10.04
C LEU A 65 -19.99 -18.89 -9.39
N ILE A 66 -20.51 -19.06 -8.18
CA ILE A 66 -21.14 -18.00 -7.40
C ILE A 66 -20.13 -17.47 -6.39
N MET A 67 -19.80 -16.19 -6.53
CA MET A 67 -19.02 -15.42 -5.58
C MET A 67 -19.96 -14.66 -4.65
N MET A 68 -19.77 -14.74 -3.34
CA MET A 68 -20.70 -14.17 -2.38
C MET A 68 -20.01 -13.46 -1.22
N ASP A 69 -20.71 -12.51 -0.60
CA ASP A 69 -20.29 -11.89 0.65
C ASP A 69 -20.85 -12.65 1.88
N LEU A 70 -20.85 -12.00 3.05
CA LEU A 70 -21.16 -12.63 4.33
C LEU A 70 -22.66 -12.62 4.63
N GLY A 71 -23.20 -13.66 5.27
CA GLY A 71 -24.54 -13.61 5.86
C GLY A 71 -25.66 -14.05 4.91
N SER A 72 -26.66 -13.18 4.67
CA SER A 72 -27.91 -13.57 3.97
C SER A 72 -27.73 -13.89 2.49
N ALA A 73 -26.60 -13.51 1.90
CA ALA A 73 -26.20 -13.90 0.54
C ALA A 73 -25.99 -15.41 0.41
N LEU A 74 -25.45 -16.06 1.43
CA LEU A 74 -25.27 -17.51 1.46
C LEU A 74 -26.63 -18.22 1.51
N LEU A 75 -27.50 -17.81 2.43
CA LEU A 75 -28.85 -18.38 2.56
C LEU A 75 -29.71 -18.16 1.30
N SER A 76 -29.62 -16.96 0.70
CA SER A 76 -30.32 -16.63 -0.54
C SER A 76 -29.79 -17.44 -1.71
N THR A 77 -28.49 -17.71 -1.74
CA THR A 77 -27.86 -18.59 -2.74
C THR A 77 -28.32 -20.03 -2.56
N GLU A 78 -28.32 -20.58 -1.35
CA GLU A 78 -28.83 -21.93 -1.08
C GLU A 78 -30.29 -22.06 -1.52
N THR A 79 -31.13 -21.09 -1.15
CA THR A 79 -32.54 -21.05 -1.56
C THR A 79 -32.67 -20.97 -3.09
N ALA A 80 -31.87 -20.16 -3.76
CA ALA A 80 -31.86 -20.07 -5.22
C ALA A 80 -31.48 -21.41 -5.87
N LEU A 81 -30.47 -22.12 -5.34
CA LEU A 81 -30.03 -23.43 -5.84
C LEU A 81 -31.09 -24.52 -5.67
N GLU A 82 -31.95 -24.43 -4.64
CA GLU A 82 -33.10 -25.32 -4.44
C GLU A 82 -34.25 -25.05 -5.43
N LEU A 83 -34.38 -23.80 -5.90
CA LEU A 83 -35.42 -23.39 -6.84
C LEU A 83 -35.05 -23.67 -8.31
N LEU A 84 -33.75 -23.80 -8.61
CA LEU A 84 -33.25 -24.11 -9.94
C LEU A 84 -33.59 -25.53 -10.40
N ASP A 85 -33.58 -25.72 -11.72
CA ASP A 85 -33.61 -27.06 -12.31
C ASP A 85 -32.46 -27.95 -11.76
N PRO A 86 -32.72 -29.22 -11.37
CA PRO A 86 -31.70 -30.07 -10.76
C PRO A 86 -30.45 -30.32 -11.63
N GLU A 87 -30.59 -30.39 -12.96
CA GLU A 87 -29.45 -30.57 -13.86
C GLU A 87 -28.59 -29.30 -13.95
N MET A 88 -29.25 -28.14 -13.88
CA MET A 88 -28.58 -26.84 -13.80
C MET A 88 -27.84 -26.69 -12.47
N SER A 89 -28.54 -26.89 -11.35
CA SER A 89 -28.03 -26.75 -9.98
C SER A 89 -26.78 -27.61 -9.75
N ALA A 90 -26.73 -28.82 -10.31
CA ALA A 90 -25.55 -29.71 -10.25
C ALA A 90 -24.27 -29.15 -10.90
N ARG A 91 -24.38 -28.11 -11.73
CA ARG A 91 -23.29 -27.44 -12.44
C ARG A 91 -23.00 -26.03 -11.90
N VAL A 92 -23.64 -25.66 -10.80
CA VAL A 92 -23.45 -24.37 -10.13
C VAL A 92 -22.73 -24.61 -8.80
N LYS A 93 -21.73 -23.80 -8.49
CA LYS A 93 -20.98 -23.91 -7.23
C LYS A 93 -20.91 -22.59 -6.48
N ALA A 94 -21.24 -22.62 -5.20
CA ALA A 94 -20.97 -21.54 -4.25
C ALA A 94 -19.50 -21.53 -3.85
N CYS A 95 -18.84 -20.37 -3.92
CA CYS A 95 -17.44 -20.20 -3.56
C CYS A 95 -17.28 -19.39 -2.27
N SER A 96 -16.43 -19.87 -1.37
CA SER A 96 -16.09 -19.21 -0.10
C SER A 96 -14.94 -18.20 -0.19
N ALA A 97 -14.46 -17.92 -1.40
CA ALA A 97 -13.36 -17.00 -1.64
C ALA A 97 -13.73 -15.54 -1.29
N PRO A 98 -12.75 -14.69 -0.94
CA PRO A 98 -12.98 -13.25 -0.78
C PRO A 98 -13.62 -12.67 -2.05
N ILE A 99 -14.74 -11.96 -1.90
CA ILE A 99 -15.59 -11.58 -3.03
C ILE A 99 -14.88 -10.72 -4.07
N VAL A 100 -13.92 -9.87 -3.68
CA VAL A 100 -13.18 -9.04 -4.65
C VAL A 100 -12.07 -9.84 -5.31
N GLU A 101 -11.05 -10.22 -4.55
CA GLU A 101 -9.85 -10.87 -5.08
C GLU A 101 -10.18 -12.22 -5.74
N GLY A 102 -11.08 -13.00 -5.13
CA GLY A 102 -11.53 -14.28 -5.66
C GLY A 102 -12.31 -14.13 -6.97
N THR A 103 -13.12 -13.09 -7.12
CA THR A 103 -13.85 -12.84 -8.38
C THR A 103 -12.88 -12.51 -9.51
N LEU A 104 -11.87 -11.67 -9.26
CA LEU A 104 -10.86 -11.35 -10.27
C LEU A 104 -10.09 -12.60 -10.71
N ALA A 105 -9.68 -13.43 -9.76
CA ALA A 105 -8.97 -14.67 -10.03
C ALA A 105 -9.85 -15.67 -10.81
N ALA A 106 -11.12 -15.78 -10.44
CA ALA A 106 -12.11 -16.60 -11.14
C ALA A 106 -12.34 -16.12 -12.59
N VAL A 107 -12.51 -14.81 -12.81
CA VAL A 107 -12.76 -14.23 -14.13
C VAL A 107 -11.58 -14.50 -15.07
N VAL A 108 -10.36 -14.34 -14.58
CA VAL A 108 -9.15 -14.62 -15.37
C VAL A 108 -9.07 -16.11 -15.70
N ALA A 109 -9.23 -17.00 -14.71
CA ALA A 109 -9.18 -18.45 -14.93
C ALA A 109 -10.30 -18.93 -15.89
N ALA A 110 -11.51 -18.45 -15.72
CA ALA A 110 -12.66 -18.82 -16.56
C ALA A 110 -12.49 -18.32 -17.99
N SER A 111 -12.03 -17.07 -18.17
CA SER A 111 -11.72 -16.49 -19.49
C SER A 111 -10.57 -17.21 -20.19
N ALA A 112 -9.64 -17.76 -19.41
CA ALA A 112 -8.55 -18.63 -19.87
C ALA A 112 -9.02 -20.05 -20.26
N GLY A 113 -10.29 -20.39 -20.06
CA GLY A 113 -10.87 -21.69 -20.44
C GLY A 113 -10.74 -22.78 -19.38
N ALA A 114 -10.39 -22.43 -18.14
CA ALA A 114 -10.27 -23.40 -17.06
C ALA A 114 -11.62 -24.07 -16.71
N SER A 115 -11.55 -25.29 -16.17
CA SER A 115 -12.72 -26.01 -15.69
C SER A 115 -13.31 -25.39 -14.43
N LEU A 116 -14.59 -25.63 -14.12
CA LEU A 116 -15.25 -25.07 -12.93
C LEU A 116 -14.48 -25.34 -11.63
N ALA A 117 -13.89 -26.54 -11.49
CA ALA A 117 -13.09 -26.90 -10.32
C ALA A 117 -11.77 -26.12 -10.24
N GLU A 118 -11.13 -25.84 -11.37
CA GLU A 118 -9.89 -25.05 -11.42
C GLU A 118 -10.18 -23.57 -11.15
N VAL A 119 -11.28 -23.04 -11.69
CA VAL A 119 -11.75 -21.67 -11.44
C VAL A 119 -12.07 -21.49 -9.94
N GLU A 120 -12.79 -22.43 -9.32
CA GLU A 120 -13.09 -22.41 -7.89
C GLU A 120 -11.82 -22.44 -7.03
N ARG A 121 -10.87 -23.32 -7.37
CA ARG A 121 -9.59 -23.41 -6.66
C ARG A 121 -8.80 -22.11 -6.76
N GLU A 122 -8.75 -21.50 -7.95
CA GLU A 122 -8.06 -20.23 -8.16
C GLU A 122 -8.78 -19.10 -7.39
N ALA A 123 -10.11 -19.08 -7.33
CA ALA A 123 -10.82 -18.13 -6.48
C ALA A 123 -10.46 -18.29 -4.99
N GLN A 124 -10.49 -19.53 -4.48
CA GLN A 124 -10.22 -19.82 -3.05
C GLN A 124 -8.80 -19.48 -2.62
N SER A 125 -7.82 -19.65 -3.51
CA SER A 125 -6.42 -19.30 -3.24
C SER A 125 -6.15 -17.79 -3.21
N ALA A 126 -7.11 -16.94 -3.59
CA ALA A 126 -6.90 -15.50 -3.71
C ALA A 126 -6.52 -14.81 -2.39
N LEU A 127 -7.00 -15.34 -1.24
CA LEU A 127 -6.62 -14.82 0.08
C LEU A 127 -5.14 -15.04 0.39
N GLN A 128 -4.54 -16.15 -0.08
CA GLN A 128 -3.17 -16.52 0.26
C GLN A 128 -2.15 -15.49 -0.23
N ALA A 129 -2.39 -14.91 -1.41
CA ALA A 129 -1.56 -13.85 -1.95
C ALA A 129 -1.51 -12.63 -1.02
N LYS A 130 -2.67 -12.22 -0.49
CA LYS A 130 -2.79 -11.09 0.44
C LYS A 130 -2.14 -11.39 1.79
N LYS A 131 -2.37 -12.59 2.34
CA LYS A 131 -1.71 -13.05 3.57
C LYS A 131 -0.19 -13.04 3.47
N ALA A 132 0.35 -13.55 2.36
CA ALA A 132 1.78 -13.56 2.11
C ALA A 132 2.37 -12.15 1.97
N GLN A 133 1.60 -11.20 1.39
CA GLN A 133 2.01 -9.80 1.31
C GLN A 133 2.00 -9.10 2.67
N LEU A 134 1.10 -9.51 3.57
CA LEU A 134 1.01 -9.01 4.95
C LEU A 134 1.92 -9.75 5.93
N GLY A 135 2.75 -10.70 5.46
CA GLY A 135 3.66 -11.46 6.33
C GLY A 135 2.98 -12.49 7.23
N GLU A 136 1.70 -12.79 7.04
CA GLU A 136 0.95 -13.75 7.84
C GLU A 136 1.47 -15.18 7.62
N LYS A 137 1.87 -15.86 8.70
CA LYS A 137 2.29 -17.27 8.67
C LYS A 137 1.09 -18.19 8.91
N GLU A 138 0.67 -18.97 7.92
CA GLU A 138 -0.30 -20.05 8.14
C GLU A 138 0.34 -21.29 8.78
N PRO A 139 -0.41 -22.07 9.58
CA PRO A 139 0.00 -23.43 9.92
C PRO A 139 0.06 -24.24 8.62
N GLN A 140 1.25 -24.72 8.26
CA GLN A 140 1.49 -25.48 7.03
C GLN A 140 0.49 -26.64 6.89
N ALA A 141 -0.52 -26.48 6.04
CA ALA A 141 -1.11 -27.63 5.37
C ALA A 141 -0.01 -28.18 4.46
N LYS A 142 0.47 -29.38 4.78
CA LYS A 142 1.55 -30.14 4.11
C LYS A 142 2.01 -29.50 2.81
N GLU A 143 3.22 -28.95 2.85
CA GLU A 143 4.03 -28.74 1.66
C GLU A 143 3.79 -29.94 0.74
N MET A 144 3.13 -29.71 -0.39
CA MET A 144 3.40 -30.55 -1.54
C MET A 144 4.87 -30.30 -1.81
N THR A 145 5.70 -31.24 -1.37
CA THR A 145 7.00 -31.52 -1.94
C THR A 145 6.79 -31.82 -3.42
N SER A 146 6.54 -30.80 -4.24
CA SER A 146 7.03 -30.80 -5.60
C SER A 146 8.47 -30.35 -5.47
N GLU A 147 9.42 -31.26 -5.68
CA GLU A 147 10.81 -30.89 -5.92
C GLU A 147 10.81 -29.63 -6.80
N SER A 148 11.42 -28.55 -6.33
CA SER A 148 11.67 -27.39 -7.18
C SER A 148 12.33 -27.93 -8.46
N PRO A 149 11.78 -27.71 -9.65
CA PRO A 149 12.46 -28.11 -10.87
C PRO A 149 13.80 -27.36 -10.83
N THR A 150 14.87 -28.12 -10.62
CA THR A 150 16.23 -27.58 -10.67
C THR A 150 16.41 -27.09 -12.09
N LEU A 151 16.63 -25.78 -12.27
CA LEU A 151 16.99 -25.20 -13.55
C LEU A 151 18.18 -25.98 -14.11
N ARG A 152 17.93 -26.93 -15.01
CA ARG A 152 19.00 -27.63 -15.71
C ARG A 152 19.43 -26.72 -16.87
N SER A 153 20.73 -26.67 -17.15
CA SER A 153 21.32 -25.74 -18.13
C SER A 153 20.85 -25.98 -19.58
N ASP A 154 20.15 -27.08 -19.82
CA ASP A 154 19.55 -27.58 -21.06
C ASP A 154 18.06 -27.23 -21.24
N GLU A 155 17.43 -26.53 -20.28
CA GLU A 155 16.02 -26.15 -20.38
C GLU A 155 15.81 -24.84 -21.17
N ARG A 156 15.06 -24.92 -22.28
CA ARG A 156 14.70 -23.78 -23.13
C ARG A 156 13.87 -22.78 -22.32
N GLY A 157 14.33 -21.52 -22.28
CA GLY A 157 13.60 -20.47 -21.60
C GLY A 157 13.97 -19.08 -22.09
N VAL A 158 13.09 -18.12 -21.82
CA VAL A 158 13.25 -16.71 -22.18
C VAL A 158 13.34 -15.89 -20.91
N SER A 159 14.43 -15.14 -20.75
CA SER A 159 14.58 -14.15 -19.68
C SER A 159 14.07 -12.79 -20.12
N TRP A 160 13.47 -12.06 -19.19
CA TRP A 160 13.01 -10.70 -19.42
C TRP A 160 13.19 -9.85 -18.17
N LYS A 161 13.61 -8.59 -18.34
CA LYS A 161 13.70 -7.61 -17.27
C LYS A 161 12.40 -6.81 -17.22
N ILE A 162 11.78 -6.73 -16.05
CA ILE A 162 10.49 -6.06 -15.89
C ILE A 162 10.66 -4.55 -15.91
N ASN A 163 10.00 -3.89 -16.88
CA ASN A 163 10.01 -2.43 -17.02
C ASN A 163 8.73 -1.77 -16.50
N ASN A 164 7.68 -2.56 -16.24
CA ASN A 164 6.40 -2.08 -15.71
C ASN A 164 6.61 -1.31 -14.39
N PRO A 165 6.11 -0.06 -14.26
CA PRO A 165 6.34 0.78 -13.08
C PRO A 165 5.97 0.13 -11.76
N ASN A 166 4.87 -0.63 -11.76
CA ASN A 166 4.33 -1.32 -10.58
C ASN A 166 4.64 -2.83 -10.59
N GLY A 167 5.55 -3.29 -11.44
CA GLY A 167 5.83 -4.72 -11.63
C GLY A 167 4.67 -5.49 -12.29
N LEU A 168 4.64 -6.82 -12.09
CA LEU A 168 3.54 -7.66 -12.58
C LEU A 168 2.40 -7.73 -11.56
N HIS A 169 1.72 -6.60 -11.34
CA HIS A 169 0.50 -6.55 -10.54
C HIS A 169 -0.70 -7.18 -11.28
N VAL A 170 -1.89 -7.11 -10.69
CA VAL A 170 -3.09 -7.86 -11.11
C VAL A 170 -3.37 -7.78 -12.62
N ARG A 171 -3.23 -6.61 -13.26
CA ARG A 171 -3.58 -6.42 -14.68
C ARG A 171 -2.52 -6.99 -15.66
N PRO A 172 -1.22 -6.65 -15.57
CA PRO A 172 -0.16 -7.34 -16.33
C PRO A 172 -0.13 -8.86 -16.10
N ALA A 173 -0.33 -9.30 -14.85
CA ALA A 173 -0.36 -10.71 -14.49
C ALA A 173 -1.57 -11.44 -15.12
N ALA A 174 -2.75 -10.82 -15.14
CA ALA A 174 -3.93 -11.38 -15.82
C ALA A 174 -3.71 -11.54 -17.33
N LYS A 175 -3.08 -10.57 -17.98
CA LYS A 175 -2.72 -10.66 -19.40
C LYS A 175 -1.72 -11.78 -19.66
N LEU A 176 -0.72 -11.94 -18.79
CA LEU A 176 0.23 -13.05 -18.86
C LEU A 176 -0.48 -14.40 -18.72
N ALA A 177 -1.31 -14.57 -17.68
CA ALA A 177 -2.05 -15.80 -17.45
C ALA A 177 -2.96 -16.15 -18.63
N THR A 178 -3.70 -15.17 -19.14
CA THR A 178 -4.60 -15.36 -20.29
C THR A 178 -3.83 -15.71 -21.55
N ALA A 179 -2.67 -15.09 -21.79
CA ALA A 179 -1.85 -15.38 -22.97
C ALA A 179 -1.21 -16.77 -22.90
N MET A 180 -0.87 -17.26 -21.70
CA MET A 180 -0.20 -18.55 -21.51
C MET A 180 -1.17 -19.74 -21.46
N ALA A 181 -2.44 -19.51 -21.12
CA ALA A 181 -3.43 -20.56 -20.94
C ALA A 181 -3.70 -21.47 -22.15
N PRO A 182 -3.74 -20.98 -23.41
CA PRO A 182 -4.07 -21.82 -24.57
C PRO A 182 -3.00 -22.86 -24.93
N PHE A 183 -1.78 -22.74 -24.39
CA PHE A 183 -0.68 -23.62 -24.75
C PHE A 183 -0.68 -24.90 -23.92
N ASP A 184 -0.73 -26.03 -24.61
CA ASP A 184 -0.51 -27.37 -24.05
C ASP A 184 1.01 -27.61 -23.88
N ALA A 185 1.56 -26.93 -22.89
CA ALA A 185 2.96 -27.02 -22.48
C ALA A 185 3.08 -26.93 -20.95
N GLU A 186 4.10 -27.58 -20.40
CA GLU A 186 4.51 -27.38 -19.02
C GLU A 186 5.27 -26.05 -18.94
N LEU A 187 4.71 -25.08 -18.20
CA LEU A 187 5.25 -23.72 -18.09
C LEU A 187 5.61 -23.42 -16.64
N VAL A 188 6.82 -22.89 -16.43
CA VAL A 188 7.28 -22.45 -15.10
C VAL A 188 7.90 -21.08 -15.24
N LEU A 189 7.37 -20.10 -14.52
CA LEU A 189 7.91 -18.75 -14.45
C LEU A 189 8.76 -18.59 -13.20
N TYR A 190 10.04 -18.33 -13.37
CA TYR A 190 10.97 -18.04 -12.29
C TYR A 190 11.12 -16.53 -12.10
N LYS A 191 11.09 -16.07 -10.85
CA LYS A 191 11.71 -14.81 -10.44
C LYS A 191 13.13 -15.10 -9.99
N LEU A 192 14.10 -14.53 -10.68
CA LEU A 192 15.52 -14.74 -10.39
C LEU A 192 15.93 -13.84 -9.22
N ASP A 193 16.52 -14.43 -8.19
CA ASP A 193 16.97 -13.72 -7.00
C ASP A 193 18.26 -14.38 -6.49
N SER A 194 19.38 -13.65 -6.57
CA SER A 194 20.70 -14.14 -6.18
C SER A 194 20.88 -14.25 -4.66
N VAL A 195 19.99 -13.67 -3.85
CA VAL A 195 20.08 -13.59 -2.39
C VAL A 195 19.13 -14.55 -1.71
N LYS A 196 17.87 -14.61 -2.15
CA LYS A 196 16.81 -15.43 -1.53
C LYS A 196 16.54 -16.77 -2.25
N GLY A 197 17.25 -17.03 -3.34
CA GLY A 197 17.03 -18.18 -4.21
C GLY A 197 15.86 -17.94 -5.17
N ASN A 198 15.90 -18.61 -6.33
CA ASN A 198 14.88 -18.45 -7.36
C ASN A 198 13.53 -18.97 -6.87
N ARG A 199 12.51 -18.12 -6.93
CA ARG A 199 11.11 -18.50 -6.65
C ARG A 199 10.39 -18.76 -7.97
N HIS A 200 9.41 -19.64 -7.98
CA HIS A 200 8.69 -20.00 -9.21
C HIS A 200 7.17 -20.03 -9.03
N ALA A 201 6.45 -19.86 -10.14
CA ALA A 201 5.00 -19.94 -10.23
C ALA A 201 4.58 -20.57 -11.55
N ASP A 202 3.38 -21.15 -11.58
CA ASP A 202 2.67 -21.40 -12.83
C ASP A 202 2.23 -20.04 -13.43
N PRO A 203 2.67 -19.66 -14.64
CA PRO A 203 2.31 -18.38 -15.25
C PRO A 203 0.84 -18.26 -15.61
N ARG A 204 0.05 -19.34 -15.51
CA ARG A 204 -1.40 -19.36 -15.75
C ARG A 204 -2.21 -19.07 -14.48
N SER A 205 -1.59 -19.08 -13.30
CA SER A 205 -2.25 -18.79 -12.02
C SER A 205 -1.97 -17.35 -11.60
N LEU A 206 -3.02 -16.53 -11.57
CA LEU A 206 -2.94 -15.14 -11.15
C LEU A 206 -2.42 -15.03 -9.71
N ASN A 207 -2.86 -15.93 -8.83
CA ASN A 207 -2.46 -15.91 -7.42
C ASN A 207 -0.99 -16.30 -7.23
N GLN A 208 -0.51 -17.32 -7.95
CA GLN A 208 0.91 -17.70 -7.86
C GLN A 208 1.82 -16.59 -8.43
N LEU A 209 1.39 -15.92 -9.50
CA LEU A 209 2.09 -14.73 -10.00
C LEU A 209 2.14 -13.61 -8.95
N ALA A 210 1.04 -13.36 -8.25
CA ALA A 210 0.99 -12.36 -7.18
C ALA A 210 1.92 -12.72 -5.99
N LEU A 211 2.04 -14.01 -5.65
CA LEU A 211 2.94 -14.52 -4.61
C LEU A 211 4.43 -14.33 -4.95
N LEU A 212 4.80 -14.31 -6.24
CA LEU A 212 6.17 -14.01 -6.64
C LEU A 212 6.59 -12.57 -6.32
N GLN A 213 5.64 -11.65 -6.17
CA GLN A 213 5.89 -10.22 -5.90
C GLN A 213 6.95 -9.66 -6.87
N ILE A 214 6.70 -9.82 -8.18
CA ILE A 214 7.59 -9.36 -9.24
C ILE A 214 7.44 -7.84 -9.38
N ARG A 215 8.52 -7.10 -9.15
CA ARG A 215 8.63 -5.64 -9.14
C ARG A 215 9.36 -5.15 -10.39
N LYS A 216 9.36 -3.82 -10.60
CA LYS A 216 10.22 -3.19 -11.62
C LYS A 216 11.68 -3.57 -11.38
N ASP A 217 12.41 -3.76 -12.46
CA ASP A 217 13.82 -4.15 -12.52
C ASP A 217 14.13 -5.60 -12.11
N ASP A 218 13.16 -6.35 -11.61
CA ASP A 218 13.32 -7.79 -11.40
C ASP A 218 13.55 -8.52 -12.74
N GLU A 219 14.37 -9.57 -12.69
CA GLU A 219 14.58 -10.47 -13.82
C GLU A 219 13.70 -11.71 -13.65
N ILE A 220 12.91 -12.01 -14.67
CA ILE A 220 12.08 -13.20 -14.73
C ILE A 220 12.53 -14.11 -15.87
N ARG A 221 12.33 -15.42 -15.72
CA ARG A 221 12.62 -16.41 -16.76
C ARG A 221 11.45 -17.36 -16.90
N LEU A 222 10.83 -17.37 -18.07
CA LEU A 222 9.85 -18.40 -18.42
C LEU A 222 10.57 -19.61 -19.00
N VAL A 223 10.30 -20.78 -18.45
CA VAL A 223 10.76 -22.08 -18.95
C VAL A 223 9.55 -22.85 -19.47
N ALA A 224 9.68 -23.46 -20.64
CA ALA A 224 8.61 -24.22 -21.26
C ALA A 224 9.10 -25.61 -21.72
N LYS A 225 8.28 -26.64 -21.52
CA LYS A 225 8.49 -28.01 -22.01
C LYS A 225 7.22 -28.56 -22.66
N GLY A 226 7.37 -29.40 -23.67
CA GLY A 226 6.25 -30.01 -24.39
C GLY A 226 6.18 -29.62 -25.87
N SER A 227 5.10 -30.05 -26.52
CA SER A 227 4.87 -29.87 -27.97
C SER A 227 4.74 -28.40 -28.38
N GLN A 228 4.12 -27.56 -27.53
CA GLN A 228 3.90 -26.14 -27.79
C GLN A 228 4.88 -25.20 -27.06
N ALA A 229 6.03 -25.72 -26.59
CA ALA A 229 6.97 -24.94 -25.80
C ALA A 229 7.53 -23.72 -26.55
N GLU A 230 7.87 -23.84 -27.84
CA GLU A 230 8.41 -22.73 -28.63
C GLU A 230 7.36 -21.64 -28.89
N GLU A 231 6.11 -22.05 -29.15
CA GLU A 231 4.98 -21.15 -29.38
C GLU A 231 4.67 -20.35 -28.10
N ALA A 232 4.66 -21.02 -26.94
CA ALA A 232 4.45 -20.38 -25.64
C ALA A 232 5.56 -19.36 -25.30
N LEU A 233 6.83 -19.72 -25.52
CA LEU A 233 7.96 -18.81 -25.30
C LEU A 233 7.93 -17.60 -26.25
N ALA A 234 7.53 -17.80 -27.51
CA ALA A 234 7.37 -16.72 -28.47
C ALA A 234 6.24 -15.76 -28.07
N ALA A 235 5.08 -16.29 -27.65
CA ALA A 235 3.96 -15.50 -27.18
C ALA A 235 4.32 -14.71 -25.90
N PHE A 236 5.04 -15.33 -24.97
CA PHE A 236 5.56 -14.65 -23.78
C PHE A 236 6.48 -13.48 -24.16
N LYS A 237 7.41 -13.69 -25.08
CA LYS A 237 8.33 -12.65 -25.53
C LYS A 237 7.60 -11.46 -26.16
N GLN A 238 6.63 -11.73 -27.03
CA GLN A 238 5.81 -10.68 -27.64
C GLN A 238 5.01 -9.88 -26.60
N LEU A 239 4.45 -10.57 -25.62
CA LEU A 239 3.73 -9.91 -24.52
C LEU A 239 4.70 -9.07 -23.67
N ALA A 240 5.90 -9.57 -23.39
CA ALA A 240 6.92 -8.86 -22.62
C ALA A 240 7.44 -7.61 -23.36
N GLU A 241 7.63 -7.69 -24.69
CA GLU A 241 8.00 -6.55 -25.56
C GLU A 241 6.96 -5.42 -25.52
N SER A 242 5.68 -5.77 -25.36
CA SER A 242 4.58 -4.81 -25.18
C SER A 242 4.34 -4.45 -23.70
N ASN A 243 5.31 -4.69 -22.82
CA ASN A 243 5.24 -4.46 -21.38
C ASN A 243 4.00 -5.08 -20.74
N PHE A 244 3.67 -6.32 -21.14
CA PHE A 244 2.50 -7.04 -20.67
C PHE A 244 1.19 -6.28 -20.92
N GLY A 245 1.15 -5.50 -22.00
CA GLY A 245 0.01 -4.71 -22.42
C GLY A 245 -0.23 -3.45 -21.60
N GLU A 246 0.80 -2.91 -20.93
CA GLU A 246 0.77 -1.57 -20.36
C GLU A 246 1.41 -0.56 -21.29
N ASN A 247 0.78 0.62 -21.37
CA ASN A 247 1.30 1.72 -22.15
C ASN A 247 2.38 2.43 -21.31
N ILE A 248 3.61 1.99 -21.45
CA ILE A 248 4.76 2.71 -20.90
C ILE A 248 5.03 3.87 -21.86
N ALA A 249 4.78 5.10 -21.42
CA ALA A 249 5.16 6.27 -22.19
C ALA A 249 6.67 6.15 -22.50
N PRO A 250 7.09 6.24 -23.78
CA PRO A 250 8.49 6.09 -24.11
C PRO A 250 9.29 7.20 -23.43
N ASP A 251 10.29 6.80 -22.64
CA ASP A 251 11.38 7.67 -22.21
C ASP A 251 12.13 8.19 -23.45
N THR A 252 11.63 9.29 -24.00
CA THR A 252 12.32 10.16 -24.94
C THR A 252 12.01 11.56 -24.44
N ILE A 253 13.01 12.38 -24.07
CA ILE A 253 13.91 13.06 -25.00
C ILE A 253 15.28 13.31 -24.32
N ALA A 254 16.28 13.40 -25.21
CA ALA A 254 17.71 13.68 -25.06
C ALA A 254 18.17 14.53 -23.84
N PRO A 255 19.40 14.29 -23.33
CA PRO A 255 20.00 15.15 -22.33
C PRO A 255 20.25 16.54 -22.91
N ASP A 256 19.52 17.52 -22.39
CA ASP A 256 19.88 18.92 -22.56
C ASP A 256 21.15 19.15 -21.72
N THR A 257 22.29 19.17 -22.39
CA THR A 257 23.61 19.42 -21.82
C THR A 257 23.71 20.87 -21.36
N ASN A 258 23.06 21.20 -20.24
CA ASN A 258 23.34 22.36 -19.38
C ASN A 258 22.50 22.42 -18.08
N ALA A 259 22.03 21.29 -17.55
CA ALA A 259 21.27 21.27 -16.30
C ALA A 259 22.08 20.63 -15.17
N GLY A 260 22.06 21.26 -13.99
CA GLY A 260 22.79 20.82 -12.80
C GLY A 260 22.40 19.43 -12.28
N GLN A 261 22.91 19.07 -11.10
CA GLN A 261 22.79 17.72 -10.56
C GLN A 261 21.32 17.33 -10.33
N ILE A 262 20.90 16.19 -10.90
CA ILE A 262 19.56 15.62 -10.75
C ILE A 262 19.58 14.59 -9.61
N LEU A 263 18.65 14.71 -8.67
CA LEU A 263 18.38 13.76 -7.59
C LEU A 263 16.99 13.14 -7.80
N GLN A 264 16.80 11.90 -7.33
CA GLN A 264 15.57 11.12 -7.50
C GLN A 264 14.92 10.81 -6.15
N GLY A 265 13.60 10.88 -6.06
CA GLY A 265 12.81 10.58 -4.86
C GLY A 265 11.38 10.17 -5.18
N LYS A 266 10.59 9.85 -4.15
CA LYS A 266 9.16 9.53 -4.30
C LYS A 266 8.35 10.83 -4.24
N SER A 267 7.50 11.05 -5.24
CA SER A 267 6.63 12.22 -5.29
C SER A 267 5.29 12.01 -4.64
N VAL A 268 4.70 13.11 -4.19
CA VAL A 268 3.36 13.19 -3.62
C VAL A 268 2.37 13.89 -4.58
N MET A 269 2.83 14.59 -5.63
CA MET A 269 1.98 15.36 -6.58
C MET A 269 2.54 15.45 -8.01
N ASP A 270 1.73 15.92 -8.97
CA ASP A 270 2.11 16.14 -10.38
C ASP A 270 2.28 17.64 -10.70
N THR A 271 3.33 18.26 -10.17
CA THR A 271 3.62 19.70 -10.37
C THR A 271 5.12 19.95 -10.53
N GLN A 272 5.47 21.02 -11.26
CA GLN A 272 6.86 21.49 -11.38
C GLN A 272 6.98 22.91 -10.82
N VAL A 273 7.94 23.12 -9.92
CA VAL A 273 8.18 24.42 -9.27
C VAL A 273 9.68 24.70 -9.15
N SER A 274 10.07 25.98 -9.31
CA SER A 274 11.45 26.42 -9.10
C SER A 274 11.50 27.61 -8.15
N ALA A 275 12.31 27.52 -7.10
CA ALA A 275 12.49 28.59 -6.11
C ALA A 275 13.87 28.44 -5.43
N PRO A 276 14.38 29.48 -4.73
CA PRO A 276 15.56 29.34 -3.89
C PRO A 276 15.36 28.29 -2.79
N ALA A 277 16.42 27.57 -2.42
CA ALA A 277 16.46 26.64 -1.30
C ALA A 277 16.33 27.40 0.02
N PHE A 278 15.52 26.86 0.92
CA PHE A 278 15.53 27.20 2.34
C PHE A 278 15.80 25.93 3.13
N VAL A 279 16.96 25.85 3.78
CA VAL A 279 17.34 24.68 4.58
C VAL A 279 16.75 24.84 5.98
N LEU A 280 15.76 23.99 6.30
CA LEU A 280 15.16 23.98 7.63
C LEU A 280 16.19 23.45 8.64
N PRO A 281 16.58 24.24 9.66
CA PRO A 281 17.51 23.77 10.67
C PRO A 281 16.90 22.64 11.49
N THR A 282 17.68 21.61 11.78
CA THR A 282 17.29 20.56 12.72
C THR A 282 17.33 21.10 14.15
N GLN A 283 16.19 21.09 14.83
CA GLN A 283 16.09 21.42 16.25
C GLN A 283 16.17 20.13 17.06
N ASP A 284 17.38 19.73 17.43
CA ASP A 284 17.58 18.62 18.36
C ASP A 284 17.36 19.15 19.79
N VAL A 285 16.40 18.57 20.51
CA VAL A 285 16.20 18.89 21.92
C VAL A 285 17.28 18.13 22.71
N GLU A 286 18.18 18.87 23.35
CA GLU A 286 19.19 18.26 24.21
C GLU A 286 18.50 17.66 25.44
N VAL A 287 18.59 16.33 25.56
CA VAL A 287 18.06 15.60 26.72
C VAL A 287 19.24 15.32 27.66
N PRO A 288 19.41 16.10 28.74
CA PRO A 288 20.51 15.86 29.67
C PRO A 288 20.31 14.53 30.38
N ASP A 289 21.31 13.65 30.31
CA ASP A 289 21.35 12.41 31.07
C ASP A 289 21.56 12.70 32.56
N ARG A 290 20.44 12.89 33.25
CA ARG A 290 20.41 13.28 34.66
C ARG A 290 19.77 12.17 35.48
N GLN A 291 20.60 11.56 36.33
CA GLN A 291 20.11 10.76 37.45
C GLN A 291 19.52 11.66 38.53
N ILE A 292 18.41 11.21 39.10
CA ILE A 292 17.71 11.89 40.17
C ILE A 292 17.86 11.12 41.48
N LEU A 293 17.68 11.82 42.60
CA LEU A 293 17.56 11.18 43.91
C LEU A 293 16.10 10.73 44.13
N SER A 294 15.89 9.77 45.03
CA SER A 294 14.57 9.21 45.30
C SER A 294 13.56 10.24 45.84
N ASP A 295 14.03 11.29 46.51
CA ASP A 295 13.19 12.41 47.00
C ASP A 295 12.72 13.35 45.86
N ARG A 296 13.24 13.19 44.64
CA ARG A 296 12.86 13.97 43.45
C ARG A 296 11.86 13.27 42.54
N ILE A 297 11.52 12.00 42.81
CA ILE A 297 10.61 11.21 41.95
C ILE A 297 9.28 11.93 41.73
N GLU A 298 8.60 12.36 42.79
CA GLU A 298 7.30 13.05 42.69
C GLU A 298 7.40 14.36 41.90
N ILE A 299 8.53 15.09 42.05
CA ILE A 299 8.77 16.34 41.34
C ILE A 299 8.90 16.08 39.83
N GLU A 300 9.68 15.08 39.44
CA GLU A 300 9.85 14.73 38.02
C GLU A 300 8.57 14.18 37.39
N GLN A 301 7.83 13.34 38.10
CA GLN A 301 6.51 12.88 37.65
C GLN A 301 5.56 14.07 37.45
N GLN A 302 5.57 15.06 38.35
CA GLN A 302 4.75 16.26 38.21
C GLN A 302 5.20 17.15 37.04
N ARG A 303 6.52 17.28 36.81
CA ARG A 303 7.06 17.98 35.62
C ARG A 303 6.56 17.33 34.33
N LEU A 304 6.61 16.00 34.26
CA LEU A 304 6.13 15.25 33.09
C LEU A 304 4.62 15.44 32.87
N ARG A 305 3.80 15.34 33.93
CA ARG A 305 2.35 15.62 33.84
C ARG A 305 2.05 17.00 33.28
N GLN A 306 2.78 18.01 33.74
CA GLN A 306 2.61 19.39 33.25
C GLN A 306 3.01 19.53 31.78
N ALA A 307 4.09 18.87 31.35
CA ALA A 307 4.51 18.87 29.96
C ALA A 307 3.49 18.18 29.05
N ILE A 308 2.98 17.01 29.44
CA ILE A 308 1.93 16.28 28.71
C ILE A 308 0.67 17.14 28.58
N ALA A 309 0.24 17.80 29.65
CA ALA A 309 -0.93 18.69 29.62
C ALA A 309 -0.75 19.86 28.64
N LYS A 310 0.46 20.43 28.53
CA LYS A 310 0.77 21.46 27.54
C LYS A 310 0.82 20.88 26.12
N THR A 311 1.40 19.70 25.93
CA THR A 311 1.38 19.00 24.64
C THR A 311 -0.06 18.73 24.17
N LEU A 312 -0.96 18.31 25.05
CA LEU A 312 -2.38 18.14 24.72
C LEU A 312 -3.04 19.44 24.26
N GLN A 313 -2.71 20.58 24.88
CA GLN A 313 -3.19 21.89 24.44
C GLN A 313 -2.65 22.27 23.06
N ASP A 314 -1.38 21.97 22.78
CA ASP A 314 -0.79 22.16 21.45
C ASP A 314 -1.50 21.32 20.39
N LEU A 315 -1.72 20.03 20.67
CA LEU A 315 -2.38 19.11 19.75
C LEU A 315 -3.83 19.54 19.47
N SER A 316 -4.55 20.03 20.48
CA SER A 316 -5.88 20.62 20.29
C SER A 316 -5.83 21.85 19.38
N ARG A 317 -4.86 22.76 19.57
CA ARG A 317 -4.68 23.93 18.69
C ARG A 317 -4.33 23.53 17.26
N LEU A 318 -3.51 22.49 17.08
CA LEU A 318 -3.16 21.94 15.77
C LEU A 318 -4.37 21.28 15.09
N ALA A 319 -5.19 20.54 15.84
CA ALA A 319 -6.44 19.96 15.34
C ALA A 319 -7.40 21.05 14.86
N ASP A 320 -7.59 22.12 15.65
CA ASP A 320 -8.45 23.25 15.28
C ASP A 320 -7.95 23.96 14.02
N ARG A 321 -6.65 24.28 13.97
CA ARG A 321 -6.02 24.91 12.80
C ARG A 321 -6.16 24.02 11.56
N THR A 322 -5.92 22.72 11.69
CA THR A 322 -6.05 21.76 10.59
C THR A 322 -7.49 21.64 10.11
N ASN A 323 -8.45 21.64 11.03
CA ASN A 323 -9.87 21.62 10.70
C ASN A 323 -10.27 22.87 9.91
N GLN A 324 -9.77 24.05 10.30
CA GLN A 324 -10.02 25.30 9.59
C GLN A 324 -9.41 25.32 8.18
N LEU A 325 -8.21 24.73 8.01
CA LEU A 325 -7.48 24.76 6.74
C LEU A 325 -7.89 23.64 5.77
N LEU A 326 -8.16 22.44 6.27
CA LEU A 326 -8.25 21.18 5.51
C LEU A 326 -9.48 20.32 5.87
N GLY A 327 -10.28 20.74 6.87
CA GLY A 327 -11.48 20.05 7.31
C GLY A 327 -11.26 18.95 8.36
N LYS A 328 -12.37 18.42 8.88
CA LYS A 328 -12.41 17.51 10.03
C LYS A 328 -11.62 16.21 9.83
N GLN A 329 -11.61 15.69 8.61
CA GLN A 329 -10.93 14.43 8.29
C GLN A 329 -9.42 14.52 8.60
N HIS A 330 -8.76 15.58 8.12
CA HIS A 330 -7.33 15.80 8.36
C HIS A 330 -7.04 16.18 9.81
N ALA A 331 -7.96 16.92 10.46
CA ALA A 331 -7.83 17.25 11.88
C ALA A 331 -7.83 16.01 12.80
N GLY A 332 -8.43 14.90 12.34
CA GLY A 332 -8.43 13.62 13.07
C GLY A 332 -7.04 13.08 13.37
N ILE A 333 -6.02 13.47 12.61
CA ILE A 333 -4.61 13.11 12.85
C ILE A 333 -4.18 13.54 14.26
N PHE A 334 -4.35 14.82 14.59
CA PHE A 334 -3.98 15.36 15.90
C PHE A 334 -4.92 14.88 17.01
N GLY A 335 -6.17 14.54 16.67
CA GLY A 335 -7.07 13.84 17.60
C GLY A 335 -6.52 12.48 18.03
N ALA A 336 -5.97 11.70 17.09
CA ALA A 336 -5.31 10.44 17.41
C ALA A 336 -4.04 10.64 18.23
N HIS A 337 -3.25 11.69 17.96
CA HIS A 337 -2.08 12.03 18.79
C HIS A 337 -2.49 12.38 20.23
N SER A 338 -3.58 13.13 20.40
CA SER A 338 -4.12 13.42 21.72
C SER A 338 -4.56 12.15 22.45
N MET A 339 -5.24 11.23 21.77
CA MET A 339 -5.63 9.94 22.38
C MET A 339 -4.41 9.12 22.82
N LEU A 340 -3.34 9.12 22.01
CA LEU A 340 -2.12 8.39 22.32
C LEU A 340 -1.42 8.94 23.57
N ILE A 341 -1.26 10.26 23.68
CA ILE A 341 -0.55 10.86 24.82
C ILE A 341 -1.41 10.91 26.09
N ASP A 342 -2.74 10.93 25.96
CA ASP A 342 -3.68 10.90 27.09
C ASP A 342 -3.91 9.47 27.65
N ASP A 343 -3.30 8.45 27.03
CA ASP A 343 -3.37 7.07 27.51
C ASP A 343 -2.76 6.93 28.92
N PRO A 344 -3.55 6.55 29.94
CA PRO A 344 -3.04 6.36 31.29
C PRO A 344 -1.92 5.32 31.39
N ASP A 345 -1.94 4.28 30.56
CA ASP A 345 -0.95 3.20 30.62
C ASP A 345 0.42 3.68 30.16
N LEU A 346 0.48 4.46 29.08
CA LEU A 346 1.72 5.12 28.62
C LEU A 346 2.28 6.07 29.69
N GLN A 347 1.43 6.92 30.27
CA GLN A 347 1.85 7.85 31.31
C GLN A 347 2.35 7.14 32.56
N ASN A 348 1.65 6.09 32.99
CA ASN A 348 2.04 5.28 34.14
C ASN A 348 3.34 4.51 33.89
N SER A 349 3.58 4.03 32.68
CA SER A 349 4.86 3.42 32.27
C SER A 349 6.01 4.41 32.45
N ALA A 350 5.88 5.62 31.91
CA ALA A 350 6.87 6.68 32.06
C ALA A 350 7.09 7.07 33.54
N PHE A 351 6.01 7.23 34.33
CA PHE A 351 6.13 7.55 35.76
C PHE A 351 6.81 6.43 36.56
N SER A 352 6.55 5.18 36.20
CA SER A 352 7.18 4.01 36.81
C SER A 352 8.66 3.97 36.48
N ARG A 353 9.04 4.27 35.23
CA ARG A 353 10.45 4.35 34.80
C ARG A 353 11.24 5.41 35.56
N ILE A 354 10.66 6.59 35.78
CA ILE A 354 11.27 7.63 36.63
C ILE A 354 11.59 7.07 38.03
N ALA A 355 10.64 6.34 38.63
CA ALA A 355 10.79 5.80 39.98
C ALA A 355 11.75 4.61 40.06
N SER A 356 11.70 3.68 39.10
CA SER A 356 12.51 2.47 39.11
C SER A 356 13.96 2.72 38.70
N SER A 357 14.17 3.57 37.69
CA SER A 357 15.48 3.83 37.11
C SER A 357 16.14 5.09 37.64
N LEU A 358 15.44 5.84 38.52
CA LEU A 358 15.93 7.10 39.11
C LEU A 358 16.47 8.06 38.03
N CYS A 359 15.72 8.21 36.94
CA CYS A 359 16.05 9.10 35.82
C CYS A 359 15.08 10.30 35.76
N SER A 360 15.47 11.33 35.01
CA SER A 360 14.63 12.52 34.83
C SER A 360 13.40 12.26 33.95
N ALA A 361 12.44 13.20 34.00
CA ALA A 361 11.25 13.16 33.16
C ALA A 361 11.58 13.05 31.66
N GLU A 362 12.60 13.78 31.21
CA GLU A 362 13.03 13.81 29.81
C GLU A 362 13.53 12.44 29.34
N ILE A 363 14.40 11.79 30.12
CA ILE A 363 14.96 10.46 29.80
C ILE A 363 13.87 9.40 29.81
N ALA A 364 13.01 9.39 30.84
CA ALA A 364 11.92 8.44 30.93
C ALA A 364 10.98 8.57 29.73
N TRP A 365 10.55 9.79 29.40
CA TRP A 365 9.66 10.05 28.28
C TRP A 365 10.31 9.74 26.93
N GLN A 366 11.56 10.15 26.73
CA GLN A 366 12.31 9.84 25.51
C GLN A 366 12.41 8.34 25.29
N THR A 367 12.69 7.58 26.35
CA THR A 367 12.87 6.14 26.24
C THR A 367 11.56 5.44 25.86
N GLU A 368 10.46 5.73 26.57
CA GLU A 368 9.14 5.14 26.27
C GLU A 368 8.69 5.42 24.83
N LEU A 369 8.81 6.67 24.37
CA LEU A 369 8.32 7.08 23.05
C LEU A 369 9.27 6.62 21.94
N THR A 370 10.58 6.53 22.22
CA THR A 370 11.54 5.96 21.24
C THR A 370 11.32 4.46 21.09
N GLU A 371 11.11 3.71 22.19
CA GLU A 371 10.77 2.29 22.14
C GLU A 371 9.47 2.06 21.33
N MET A 372 8.45 2.90 21.51
CA MET A 372 7.22 2.81 20.72
C MET A 372 7.42 3.21 19.25
N ALA A 373 8.19 4.26 18.97
CA ALA A 373 8.55 4.68 17.61
C ALA A 373 9.31 3.58 16.86
N ASP A 374 10.26 2.94 17.52
CA ASP A 374 11.04 1.82 16.98
C ASP A 374 10.12 0.60 16.71
N ALA A 375 9.19 0.30 17.62
CA ALA A 375 8.20 -0.76 17.42
C ALA A 375 7.34 -0.52 16.16
N TYR A 376 6.93 0.72 15.87
CA TYR A 376 6.26 1.06 14.62
C TYR A 376 7.17 0.82 13.41
N ARG A 377 8.45 1.19 13.49
CA ARG A 377 9.42 1.02 12.40
C ARG A 377 9.69 -0.45 12.07
N GLU A 378 9.57 -1.34 13.05
CA GLU A 378 9.77 -2.78 12.90
C GLU A 378 8.57 -3.54 12.31
N LEU A 379 7.41 -2.90 12.16
CA LEU A 379 6.24 -3.51 11.53
C LEU A 379 6.50 -3.80 10.04
N ASP A 380 5.85 -4.81 9.47
CA ASP A 380 6.05 -5.18 8.05
C ASP A 380 5.33 -4.23 7.06
N ASP A 381 4.35 -3.46 7.52
CA ASP A 381 3.50 -2.58 6.70
C ASP A 381 4.07 -1.15 6.60
N GLU A 382 4.44 -0.70 5.39
CA GLU A 382 5.04 0.64 5.13
C GLU A 382 4.13 1.81 5.59
N TYR A 383 2.80 1.64 5.57
CA TYR A 383 1.85 2.63 6.06
C TYR A 383 1.82 2.71 7.59
N LEU A 384 1.95 1.56 8.27
CA LEU A 384 2.05 1.52 9.73
C LEU A 384 3.43 1.96 10.21
N GLN A 385 4.50 1.61 9.50
CA GLN A 385 5.85 2.13 9.75
C GLN A 385 5.89 3.66 9.71
N ALA A 386 5.13 4.28 8.80
CA ALA A 386 5.05 5.73 8.68
C ALA A 386 4.48 6.44 9.93
N ARG A 387 3.82 5.70 10.84
CA ARG A 387 3.30 6.22 12.12
C ARG A 387 4.40 6.51 13.14
N GLU A 388 5.62 6.01 12.93
CA GLU A 388 6.78 6.36 13.76
C GLU A 388 6.99 7.88 13.87
N LEU A 389 6.75 8.62 12.78
CA LEU A 389 6.89 10.09 12.77
C LEU A 389 5.83 10.77 13.64
N ASP A 390 4.63 10.19 13.73
CA ASP A 390 3.55 10.69 14.59
C ASP A 390 3.98 10.60 16.08
N VAL A 391 4.61 9.49 16.46
CA VAL A 391 5.15 9.30 17.82
C VAL A 391 6.29 10.27 18.11
N ARG A 392 7.21 10.45 17.16
CA ARG A 392 8.34 11.39 17.34
C ARG A 392 7.91 12.84 17.40
N ASP A 393 6.84 13.23 16.69
CA ASP A 393 6.24 14.56 16.80
C ASP A 393 5.77 14.84 18.24
N ILE A 394 5.04 13.89 18.82
CA ILE A 394 4.58 13.97 20.22
C ILE A 394 5.76 14.02 21.20
N LEU A 395 6.78 13.19 20.96
CA LEU A 395 7.99 13.14 21.77
C LEU A 395 8.70 14.50 21.78
N GLN A 396 9.06 15.03 20.61
CA GLN A 396 9.80 16.28 20.46
C GLN A 396 9.04 17.43 21.13
N ARG A 397 7.74 17.52 20.89
CA ARG A 397 6.87 18.56 21.47
C ARG A 397 6.84 18.51 23.00
N THR A 398 6.76 17.31 23.56
CA THR A 398 6.74 17.14 25.03
C THR A 398 8.10 17.43 25.65
N LEU A 399 9.20 17.06 24.98
CA LEU A 399 10.56 17.39 25.43
C LEU A 399 10.81 18.90 25.44
N LEU A 400 10.32 19.65 24.45
CA LEU A 400 10.39 21.12 24.48
C LEU A 400 9.67 21.71 25.68
N HIS A 401 8.45 21.22 25.99
CA HIS A 401 7.72 21.68 27.19
C HIS A 401 8.46 21.36 28.50
N LEU A 402 9.18 20.24 28.55
CA LEU A 402 10.04 19.89 29.69
C LEU A 402 11.28 20.79 29.81
N ALA A 403 11.85 21.19 28.67
CA ALA A 403 12.93 22.18 28.57
C ALA A 403 12.47 23.62 28.83
N GLY A 404 11.15 23.87 28.86
CA GLY A 404 10.58 25.21 28.98
C GLY A 404 10.58 26.00 27.67
N GLU A 405 10.79 25.32 26.55
CA GLU A 405 10.75 25.86 25.20
C GLU A 405 9.40 25.58 24.53
N THR A 406 9.17 26.20 23.38
CA THR A 406 7.98 25.98 22.55
C THR A 406 8.39 25.62 21.14
N GLN A 407 7.65 24.70 20.51
CA GLN A 407 7.86 24.34 19.10
C GLN A 407 7.49 25.54 18.21
N GLU A 408 8.48 26.10 17.52
CA GLU A 408 8.28 27.08 16.46
C GLU A 408 9.01 26.64 15.19
N ILE A 409 8.25 26.42 14.11
CA ILE A 409 8.87 26.19 12.80
C ILE A 409 9.33 27.49 12.18
N GLN A 410 10.57 27.50 11.70
CA GLN A 410 11.11 28.61 10.94
C GLN A 410 10.53 28.61 9.53
N ASN A 411 9.91 29.72 9.15
CA ASN A 411 9.40 29.94 7.79
C ASN A 411 10.42 30.75 6.98
N PRO A 412 10.56 30.47 5.68
CA PRO A 412 11.44 31.26 4.82
C PRO A 412 10.95 32.71 4.72
N SER A 413 11.86 33.66 4.55
CA SER A 413 11.52 35.08 4.40
C SER A 413 11.03 35.46 3.00
N VAL A 414 11.25 34.58 2.03
CA VAL A 414 10.83 34.71 0.62
C VAL A 414 10.22 33.38 0.14
N PRO A 415 9.47 33.37 -0.98
CA PRO A 415 9.00 32.12 -1.59
C PRO A 415 10.17 31.19 -1.95
N SER A 416 10.23 30.02 -1.32
CA SER A 416 11.36 29.07 -1.36
C SER A 416 10.90 27.61 -1.41
N ILE A 417 11.81 26.73 -1.83
CA ILE A 417 11.67 25.28 -1.66
C ILE A 417 12.35 24.90 -0.34
N LEU A 418 11.57 24.31 0.58
CA LEU A 418 12.04 23.88 1.89
C LEU A 418 12.80 22.56 1.76
N LEU A 419 14.03 22.53 2.26
CA LEU A 419 14.89 21.34 2.31
C LEU A 419 15.02 20.92 3.77
N ALA A 420 14.70 19.67 4.08
CA ALA A 420 14.85 19.14 5.44
C ALA A 420 15.27 17.68 5.43
N ARG A 421 15.69 17.17 6.59
CA ARG A 421 15.98 15.73 6.71
C ARG A 421 14.71 14.92 6.67
N GLU A 422 13.80 15.24 7.57
CA GLU A 422 12.44 14.73 7.76
C GLU A 422 11.55 15.94 8.12
N LEU A 423 10.23 15.78 8.09
CA LEU A 423 9.30 16.81 8.50
C LEU A 423 8.17 16.18 9.31
N MET A 424 7.84 16.74 10.47
CA MET A 424 6.77 16.23 11.32
C MET A 424 5.39 16.70 10.84
N PRO A 425 4.29 15.99 11.17
CA PRO A 425 2.94 16.40 10.80
C PRO A 425 2.59 17.78 11.35
N SER A 426 2.95 18.08 12.60
CA SER A 426 2.69 19.36 13.23
C SER A 426 3.44 20.52 12.54
N ASP A 427 4.70 20.30 12.19
CA ASP A 427 5.52 21.24 11.42
C ASP A 427 4.88 21.59 10.08
N THR A 428 4.39 20.59 9.36
CA THR A 428 3.76 20.74 8.03
C THR A 428 2.58 21.71 8.06
N ILE A 429 1.73 21.63 9.09
CA ILE A 429 0.57 22.54 9.26
C ILE A 429 0.97 23.96 9.68
N MET A 430 2.12 24.10 10.31
CA MET A 430 2.63 25.39 10.77
C MET A 430 3.33 26.18 9.66
N LEU A 431 3.70 25.55 8.54
CA LEU A 431 4.29 26.22 7.37
C LEU A 431 3.35 27.27 6.74
N ASP A 432 3.92 28.41 6.34
CA ASP A 432 3.24 29.43 5.55
C ASP A 432 3.25 29.02 4.07
N ARG A 433 2.10 28.53 3.61
CA ARG A 433 1.88 28.11 2.21
C ARG A 433 2.18 29.17 1.15
N ARG A 434 2.28 30.45 1.53
CA ARG A 434 2.64 31.53 0.59
C ARG A 434 4.15 31.57 0.34
N LEU A 435 4.93 31.12 1.33
CA LEU A 435 6.39 31.19 1.32
C LEU A 435 6.99 29.82 1.01
N VAL A 436 6.34 28.71 1.38
CA VAL A 436 6.81 27.37 1.02
C VAL A 436 6.17 26.92 -0.29
N GLN A 437 6.96 26.97 -1.37
CA GLN A 437 6.53 26.63 -2.74
C GLN A 437 6.71 25.14 -3.06
N GLY A 438 7.47 24.41 -2.24
CA GLY A 438 7.69 22.97 -2.34
C GLY A 438 8.54 22.47 -1.18
N ILE A 439 8.56 21.15 -0.97
CA ILE A 439 9.26 20.47 0.12
C ILE A 439 10.11 19.34 -0.46
N VAL A 440 11.38 19.28 -0.09
CA VAL A 440 12.28 18.17 -0.42
C VAL A 440 12.84 17.60 0.87
N LEU A 441 12.61 16.30 1.09
CA LEU A 441 13.15 15.59 2.24
C LEU A 441 14.22 14.57 1.83
N SER A 442 15.34 14.56 2.57
CA SER A 442 16.37 13.54 2.36
C SER A 442 15.91 12.14 2.79
N GLN A 443 15.08 12.07 3.83
CA GLN A 443 14.49 10.88 4.43
C GLN A 443 12.97 11.08 4.56
N GLY A 444 12.25 10.07 5.03
CA GLY A 444 10.81 10.12 5.22
C GLY A 444 10.03 9.27 4.21
N ASN A 445 8.75 9.12 4.50
CA ASN A 445 7.86 8.19 3.82
C ASN A 445 6.73 8.97 3.12
N ALA A 446 6.43 8.62 1.87
CA ALA A 446 5.37 9.27 1.08
C ALA A 446 3.95 8.99 1.64
N LEU A 447 3.81 7.97 2.49
CA LEU A 447 2.57 7.62 3.19
C LEU A 447 2.44 8.28 4.57
N SER A 448 3.43 9.07 5.00
CA SER A 448 3.40 9.76 6.29
C SER A 448 2.28 10.81 6.35
N HIS A 449 1.82 11.12 7.56
CA HIS A 449 0.86 12.23 7.74
C HIS A 449 1.42 13.57 7.27
N SER A 450 2.72 13.81 7.37
CA SER A 450 3.36 15.00 6.79
C SER A 450 3.15 15.07 5.28
N ALA A 451 3.35 13.96 4.56
CA ALA A 451 3.10 13.91 3.12
C ALA A 451 1.61 14.09 2.77
N ILE A 452 0.72 13.44 3.51
CA ILE A 452 -0.74 13.58 3.34
C ILE A 452 -1.17 15.04 3.55
N LEU A 453 -0.66 15.70 4.60
CA LEU A 453 -0.97 17.08 4.92
C LEU A 453 -0.38 18.05 3.90
N ALA A 454 0.86 17.84 3.45
CA ALA A 454 1.48 18.65 2.39
C ALA A 454 0.67 18.58 1.09
N ASN A 455 0.22 17.38 0.71
CA ASN A 455 -0.66 17.17 -0.44
C ASN A 455 -1.98 17.94 -0.30
N ALA A 456 -2.65 17.80 0.84
CA ALA A 456 -3.91 18.49 1.11
C ALA A 456 -3.76 20.02 1.15
N LEU A 457 -2.58 20.52 1.52
CA LEU A 457 -2.22 21.95 1.44
C LEU A 457 -1.84 22.42 0.02
N GLY A 458 -1.69 21.49 -0.93
CA GLY A 458 -1.26 21.79 -2.30
C GLY A 458 0.23 22.15 -2.41
N ILE A 459 1.07 21.71 -1.46
CA ILE A 459 2.52 21.98 -1.44
C ILE A 459 3.27 20.79 -2.05
N PRO A 460 3.91 20.93 -3.22
CA PRO A 460 4.64 19.86 -3.89
C PRO A 460 5.71 19.26 -2.98
N MET A 461 5.74 17.94 -2.84
CA MET A 461 6.66 17.27 -1.92
C MET A 461 7.35 16.08 -2.58
N ILE A 462 8.67 15.98 -2.41
CA ILE A 462 9.49 14.83 -2.79
C ILE A 462 10.24 14.34 -1.56
N VAL A 463 10.16 13.04 -1.28
CA VAL A 463 10.82 12.41 -0.13
C VAL A 463 11.85 11.37 -0.56
N GLY A 464 12.78 11.05 0.33
CA GLY A 464 13.75 9.97 0.12
C GLY A 464 14.82 10.31 -0.93
N VAL A 465 15.17 11.59 -1.08
CA VAL A 465 16.18 12.06 -2.05
C VAL A 465 17.61 11.69 -1.63
N GLY A 466 17.78 11.20 -0.40
CA GLY A 466 19.04 10.74 0.16
C GLY A 466 20.00 11.86 0.56
N ASP A 467 21.19 11.47 1.01
CA ASP A 467 22.19 12.39 1.57
C ASP A 467 22.75 13.42 0.59
N SER A 468 22.50 13.25 -0.72
CA SER A 468 22.89 14.22 -1.74
C SER A 468 22.22 15.58 -1.54
N LEU A 469 21.09 15.63 -0.82
CA LEU A 469 20.43 16.88 -0.44
C LEU A 469 21.30 17.77 0.46
N LYS A 470 22.21 17.20 1.25
CA LYS A 470 23.13 17.94 2.13
C LYS A 470 24.10 18.84 1.37
N ARG A 471 24.25 18.63 0.06
CA ARG A 471 25.11 19.45 -0.81
C ARG A 471 24.41 20.72 -1.28
N ALA A 472 23.09 20.83 -1.09
CA ALA A 472 22.35 22.02 -1.44
C ALA A 472 22.70 23.17 -0.48
N GLN A 473 22.86 24.38 -1.01
CA GLN A 473 23.18 25.58 -0.25
C GLN A 473 21.95 26.46 -0.06
N GLU A 474 21.90 27.17 1.07
CA GLU A 474 20.87 28.19 1.32
C GLU A 474 20.80 29.19 0.15
N GLY A 475 19.60 29.46 -0.36
CA GLY A 475 19.37 30.35 -1.49
C GLY A 475 19.68 29.77 -2.88
N GLN A 476 20.24 28.56 -2.98
CA GLN A 476 20.51 27.90 -4.27
C GLN A 476 19.20 27.65 -5.03
N LYS A 477 19.17 27.89 -6.34
CA LYS A 477 17.96 27.62 -7.13
C LYS A 477 17.70 26.12 -7.20
N ILE A 478 16.56 25.67 -6.67
CA ILE A 478 16.09 24.29 -6.77
C ILE A 478 14.93 24.23 -7.75
N THR A 479 14.88 23.17 -8.56
CA THR A 479 13.69 22.83 -9.35
C THR A 479 13.19 21.48 -8.90
N LEU A 480 11.94 21.45 -8.47
CA LEU A 480 11.23 20.26 -8.02
C LEU A 480 10.25 19.86 -9.13
N ASN A 481 10.46 18.70 -9.73
CA ASN A 481 9.56 18.09 -10.69
C ASN A 481 8.88 16.89 -10.02
N ALA A 482 7.77 17.16 -9.37
CA ALA A 482 7.02 16.19 -8.61
C ALA A 482 6.44 15.11 -9.55
N ALA A 483 6.02 15.44 -10.77
CA ALA A 483 5.52 14.43 -11.72
C ALA A 483 6.55 13.32 -12.05
N ARG A 484 7.84 13.63 -11.94
CA ARG A 484 8.93 12.67 -12.21
C ARG A 484 9.70 12.23 -10.97
N GLY A 485 9.37 12.75 -9.79
CA GLY A 485 10.15 12.52 -8.58
C GLY A 485 11.57 13.11 -8.63
N GLU A 486 11.78 14.14 -9.46
CA GLU A 486 13.10 14.70 -9.73
C GLU A 486 13.34 16.01 -8.99
N VAL A 487 14.53 16.16 -8.40
CA VAL A 487 15.01 17.42 -7.81
C VAL A 487 16.29 17.83 -8.54
N ILE A 488 16.28 19.01 -9.15
CA ILE A 488 17.42 19.55 -9.90
C ILE A 488 18.04 20.67 -9.07
N LEU A 489 19.30 20.48 -8.68
CA LEU A 489 20.10 21.50 -8.00
C LEU A 489 20.72 22.43 -9.04
N GLY A 490 20.40 23.73 -9.01
CA GLY A 490 21.01 24.75 -9.84
C GLY A 490 22.49 24.98 -9.52
N HIS A 491 23.24 25.60 -10.42
CA HIS A 491 24.67 25.89 -10.21
C HIS A 491 24.92 26.98 -9.18
#